data_AF-A0A2T0R1T2-F1
#
_entry.id   AF-A0A2T0R1T2-F1
#
_cell.length_a   1.000
_cell.length_b   1.000
_cell.length_c   1.000
_cell.angle_alpha   90.00
_cell.angle_beta   90.00
_cell.angle_gamma   90.00
#
_symmetry.space_group_name_H-M   'P 1'
#
loop_
_entity.id
_entity.type
_entity.pdbx_description
1 polymer ?
#
loop_
_entity_poly.entity_id
_entity_poly.type
_entity_poly.pdbx_seq_one_letter_code
_entity_poly.pdbx_strand_id
1 'polypeptide(L)' 'MGVWRSFIDLVHLIGALGCLALLGGFAAQGEAARAVFYGLCTMGFAVALARRVHEHPPAARPAVVDLREPATTDAARSR' A
#
# COMPACT_ATOMS: atom_id res chain seq x y z
N MET A 1 14.30 2.62 -2.06
CA MET A 1 13.54 1.36 -1.85
C MET A 1 12.30 1.55 -0.96
N GLY A 2 12.39 2.18 0.23
CA GLY A 2 11.24 2.35 1.14
C GLY A 2 10.07 3.16 0.57
N VAL A 3 10.34 4.34 -0.02
CA VAL A 3 9.30 5.23 -0.60
C VAL A 3 8.51 4.53 -1.71
N TRP A 4 9.20 3.84 -2.62
CA TRP A 4 8.56 3.06 -3.68
C TRP A 4 7.65 1.97 -3.10
N ARG A 5 8.08 1.28 -2.04
CA ARG A 5 7.27 0.25 -1.41
C ARG A 5 6.00 0.85 -0.78
N SER A 6 6.12 1.94 -0.03
CA SER A 6 5.00 2.68 0.55
C SER A 6 4.02 3.19 -0.51
N PHE A 7 4.52 3.68 -1.64
CA PHE A 7 3.69 4.08 -2.77
C PHE A 7 2.88 2.90 -3.32
N ILE A 8 3.52 1.75 -3.54
CA ILE A 8 2.84 0.55 -4.03
C ILE A 8 1.80 0.05 -3.02
N ASP A 9 2.09 0.06 -1.72
CA ASP A 9 1.12 -0.33 -0.69
C ASP A 9 -0.09 0.61 -0.69
N LEU A 10 0.16 1.92 -0.84
CA LEU A 10 -0.90 2.93 -0.98
C LEU A 10 -1.78 2.68 -2.21
N VAL A 11 -1.19 2.34 -3.36
CA VAL A 11 -1.94 2.01 -4.58
C VAL A 11 -2.85 0.81 -4.36
N HIS A 12 -2.36 -0.26 -3.71
CA HIS A 12 -3.19 -1.43 -3.43
C HIS A 12 -4.30 -1.12 -2.43
N LEU A 13 -4.03 -0.30 -1.40
CA LEU A 13 -5.03 0.12 -0.44
C LEU A 13 -6.14 0.95 -1.10
N ILE A 14 -5.78 1.95 -1.91
CA ILE A 14 -6.75 2.79 -2.64
C ILE A 14 -7.53 1.92 -3.64
N GLY A 15 -6.86 1.00 -4.34
CA GLY A 15 -7.52 0.04 -5.23
C GLY A 15 -8.55 -0.84 -4.52
N ALA A 16 -8.21 -1.36 -3.34
CA ALA A 16 -9.12 -2.16 -2.52
C ALA A 16 -10.33 -1.33 -2.06
N LEU A 17 -10.12 -0.11 -1.54
CA LEU A 17 -11.19 0.76 -1.07
C LEU A 17 -12.12 1.20 -2.21
N GLY A 18 -11.55 1.52 -3.38
CA GLY A 18 -12.32 1.87 -4.57
C GLY A 18 -13.19 0.71 -5.05
N CYS A 19 -12.63 -0.50 -5.12
CA CYS A 19 -13.40 -1.69 -5.48
C CYS A 19 -14.48 -2.03 -4.44
N LEU A 20 -14.22 -1.84 -3.16
CA LEU A 20 -15.19 -2.06 -2.08
C LEU A 20 -16.38 -1.09 -2.19
N ALA A 21 -16.11 0.19 -2.49
CA ALA A 21 -17.15 1.18 -2.71
C ALA A 21 -18.04 0.82 -3.92
N LEU A 22 -17.42 0.39 -5.02
CA LEU A 22 -18.14 -0.05 -6.22
C LEU A 22 -18.95 -1.32 -5.95
N LEU A 23 -18.40 -2.30 -5.21
CA LEU A 23 -19.14 -3.48 -4.75
C LEU A 23 -20.40 -3.07 -4.01
N GLY A 24 -20.30 -2.17 -3.02
CA GLY A 24 -21.45 -1.69 -2.26
C GLY A 24 -22.48 -1.00 -3.14
N GLY A 25 -22.04 -0.15 -4.07
CA GLY A 25 -22.91 0.54 -5.03
C GLY A 25 -23.66 -0.41 -5.95
N PHE A 26 -22.97 -1.37 -6.58
CA PHE A 26 -23.60 -2.35 -7.47
C PHE A 26 -24.47 -3.36 -6.73
N ALA A 27 -24.09 -3.75 -5.51
CA ALA A 27 -24.92 -4.59 -4.65
C ALA A 27 -26.24 -3.88 -4.30
N ALA A 28 -26.20 -2.59 -3.97
CA ALA A 28 -27.39 -1.79 -3.70
C ALA A 28 -28.28 -1.60 -4.94
N GLN A 29 -27.70 -1.62 -6.15
CA GLN A 29 -28.44 -1.54 -7.42
C GLN A 29 -28.91 -2.91 -7.95
N GLY A 30 -28.62 -4.02 -7.25
CA GLY A 30 -28.99 -5.37 -7.70
C GLY A 30 -28.16 -5.91 -8.88
N GLU A 31 -27.05 -5.25 -9.24
CA GLU A 31 -26.16 -5.69 -10.31
C GLU A 31 -25.16 -6.76 -9.82
N ALA A 32 -25.65 -7.98 -9.61
CA ALA A 32 -24.88 -9.07 -9.00
C ALA A 32 -23.56 -9.39 -9.72
N ALA A 33 -23.53 -9.38 -11.06
CA ALA A 33 -22.33 -9.68 -11.83
C ALA A 33 -21.21 -8.64 -11.59
N ARG A 34 -21.56 -7.35 -11.60
CA ARG A 34 -20.61 -6.27 -11.32
C ARG A 34 -20.19 -6.27 -9.86
N ALA A 35 -21.13 -6.50 -8.94
CA ALA A 35 -20.82 -6.64 -7.52
C ALA A 35 -19.79 -7.75 -7.28
N VAL A 36 -20.02 -8.96 -7.81
CA VAL A 36 -19.07 -10.09 -7.69
C VAL A 36 -17.71 -9.74 -8.27
N PHE A 37 -17.66 -9.13 -9.47
CA PHE A 37 -16.41 -8.70 -10.08
C PHE A 37 -15.60 -7.77 -9.18
N TYR A 38 -16.22 -6.68 -8.68
CA TYR A 38 -15.53 -5.74 -7.79
C TYR A 38 -15.21 -6.34 -6.42
N GLY A 39 -16.01 -7.30 -5.95
CA GLY A 39 -15.68 -8.09 -4.75
C GLY A 39 -14.39 -8.88 -4.93
N LEU A 40 -14.23 -9.60 -6.05
CA LEU A 40 -13.00 -10.33 -6.38
C LEU A 40 -11.80 -9.39 -6.52
N CYS A 41 -11.97 -8.24 -7.19
CA CYS A 41 -10.91 -7.23 -7.30
C CYS A 41 -10.49 -6.69 -5.92
N THR A 42 -11.45 -6.40 -5.04
CA THR A 42 -11.20 -5.96 -3.65
C THR A 42 -10.35 -6.99 -2.91
N MET A 43 -10.74 -8.27 -2.99
CA MET A 43 -9.98 -9.36 -2.38
C MET A 43 -8.57 -9.47 -2.97
N GLY A 44 -8.42 -9.35 -4.29
CA GLY A 44 -7.12 -9.38 -4.96
C GLY A 44 -6.17 -8.30 -4.44
N PHE A 45 -6.62 -7.05 -4.35
CA PHE A 45 -5.84 -5.96 -3.80
C PHE A 45 -5.49 -6.16 -2.32
N ALA A 46 -6.45 -6.62 -1.51
CA ALA A 46 -6.25 -6.88 -0.09
C ALA A 46 -5.22 -7.99 0.15
N VAL A 47 -5.29 -9.09 -0.61
CA VAL A 47 -4.34 -10.20 -0.55
C VAL A 47 -2.96 -9.75 -0.99
N ALA A 48 -2.86 -8.99 -2.09
CA ALA A 48 -1.59 -8.45 -2.55
C ALA A 48 -0.94 -7.55 -1.48
N LEU A 49 -1.71 -6.67 -0.84
CA LEU A 49 -1.23 -5.84 0.26
C LEU A 49 -0.78 -6.69 1.47
N ALA A 50 -1.60 -7.65 1.90
CA ALA A 50 -1.29 -8.52 3.04
C ALA A 50 -0.01 -9.34 2.81
N ARG A 51 0.16 -9.88 1.60
CA ARG A 51 1.38 -10.59 1.21
C ARG A 51 2.61 -9.69 1.30
N ARG A 52 2.53 -8.45 0.81
CA ARG A 52 3.65 -7.51 0.87
C ARG A 52 4.01 -7.14 2.31
N VAL A 53 3.03 -6.92 3.18
CA VAL A 53 3.27 -6.65 4.60
C VAL A 53 3.94 -7.85 5.29
N HIS A 54 3.57 -9.07 4.91
CA HIS A 54 4.13 -10.29 5.48
C HIS A 54 5.54 -10.62 4.97
N GLU A 55 5.76 -10.56 3.66
CA GLU A 55 7.08 -10.79 3.03
C GLU A 55 8.09 -9.72 3.44
N HIS A 56 7.58 -8.55 3.83
CA HIS A 56 8.37 -7.38 4.10
C HIS A 56 7.86 -6.59 5.31
N PRO A 57 8.04 -7.14 6.51
CA PRO A 57 7.56 -6.49 7.72
C PRO A 57 8.19 -5.10 7.85
N PRO A 58 7.41 -4.10 8.30
CA PRO A 58 7.95 -2.78 8.58
C PRO A 58 9.10 -2.90 9.58
N ALA A 59 10.16 -2.12 9.37
CA ALA A 59 11.30 -2.11 10.28
C ALA A 59 10.80 -1.82 11.70
N ALA A 60 11.20 -2.66 12.67
CA ALA A 60 10.70 -2.62 14.05
C ALA A 60 10.95 -1.28 14.78
N ARG A 61 11.82 -0.43 14.25
CA ARG A 61 11.96 0.96 14.67
C ARG A 61 11.50 1.89 13.54
N PRO A 62 10.56 2.81 13.79
CA PRO A 62 10.36 3.92 12.89
C PRO A 62 11.69 4.65 12.74
N ALA A 63 12.17 4.77 11.51
CA ALA A 63 13.32 5.61 11.20
C ALA A 63 12.89 7.07 11.46
N VAL A 64 13.11 7.55 12.68
CA VAL A 64 12.96 8.97 12.99
C VAL A 64 14.08 9.67 12.23
N VAL A 65 13.74 10.24 11.08
CA VAL A 65 14.65 11.09 10.32
C VAL A 65 14.66 12.44 11.04
N ASP A 66 15.71 12.68 11.82
CA ASP A 66 15.92 14.00 12.39
C ASP A 66 16.34 14.96 11.27
N LEU A 67 15.44 15.89 10.92
CA LEU A 67 15.68 16.90 9.90
C LEU A 67 16.56 18.06 10.40
N ARG A 68 16.99 18.02 11.66
CA ARG A 68 17.86 19.05 12.26
C ARG A 68 19.34 18.84 11.96
N GLU A 69 19.75 17.64 11.55
CA GLU A 69 21.12 17.41 11.13
C GLU A 69 21.29 17.76 9.64
N PRO A 70 22.23 18.67 9.29
CA PRO A 70 22.55 18.92 7.89
C PRO A 70 23.11 17.63 7.27
N ALA A 71 22.65 17.32 6.04
CA ALA A 71 23.08 16.16 5.27
C ALA A 71 24.55 16.29 4.83
N THR A 72 25.49 16.15 5.76
CA THR A 72 26.93 16.29 5.48
C THR A 72 27.74 15.23 6.21
N THR A 73 27.59 13.96 5.86
CA THR A 73 28.66 12.99 6.13
C THR A 73 28.60 11.77 5.20
N ASP A 74 29.01 11.93 3.93
CA ASP A 74 29.40 10.76 3.11
C ASP A 74 30.61 11.01 2.20
N ALA A 75 31.11 12.25 2.11
CA ALA A 75 32.31 12.56 1.32
C ALA A 75 33.65 12.32 2.04
N ALA A 76 33.65 11.90 3.32
CA ALA A 76 34.87 11.83 4.13
C ALA A 76 35.49 10.43 4.25
N ARG A 77 34.88 9.37 3.70
CA ARG A 77 35.35 7.98 3.90
C ARG A 77 36.11 7.36 2.71
N SER A 78 36.49 8.17 1.71
CA SER A 78 37.23 7.70 0.53
C SER A 78 38.64 8.29 0.40
N ARG A 79 39.31 8.63 1.51
CA ARG A 79 40.75 8.93 1.51
C ARG A 79 41.49 8.00 2.46
#